data_AF-A0A4V6BJ48-F1
#
_entry.id   AF-A0A4V6BJ48-F1
#
_cell.length_a   1.000
_cell.length_b   1.000
_cell.length_c   1.000
_cell.angle_alpha   90.00
_cell.angle_beta   90.00
_cell.angle_gamma   90.00
#
_symmetry.space_group_name_H-M   'P 1'
#
loop_
_entity.id
_entity.type
_entity.pdbx_description
1 polymer ?
#
loop_
_entity_poly.entity_id
_entity_poly.type
_entity_poly.pdbx_seq_one_letter_code
_entity_poly.pdbx_strand_id
1 'polypeptide(L)'
;MISSLKGFDWEKWRSYADWKLLILLVFFLNVKLAVKIPVIVLIYIWQFDFRFGFRLKNSRLPLFYLLALLIPIAGLAFNKSYLNPNYAAVFLTGIFFWILCILAIHQVKLSVESHQTETIHHTLLLFFIINAVFSAGNLLVIIWNTSELNPYTYQGQFQKYFISTGDYIKGITFDTSVTNAVINAFGVIYFLVRKQVAMLLACMVCLLLTGSNFINILLLLIFLYLFILKSNRDQKSMILACLMFLVVFMAKVSPQNNRYVAETFKDTFDKDTVFHYPDKTVILPIAQRPDSVLNSEERKIKTATLFLDSLSLAAALEEKEKHPLVSQKPIIRTEQGTIVMPQADIHSATYQSLKVPLAPQKPLQHFISLHKRWLPISSNAIAVPTLPGKATALIQTLKFYSQHPARIFLGDGMGNFSSKLAFRVSGLSIAGGFPKRYDYISNNFMQNHLDLYLNFFSKRADYHSLTNSPFSVYDQLMSEYGLTGLISFLIFYWLFFARHYKKLTYGIPILLLVTAVLFVDYWFEQLSILVLFELLLLLNIKETNPENSKVYGHV
;
A
#
# COMPACT_ATOMS: atom_id res chain seq x y z
N MET A 1 -44.51 -2.02 8.15
CA MET A 1 -43.52 -3.02 7.66
C MET A 1 -42.30 -3.21 8.59
N ILE A 2 -42.34 -2.74 9.85
CA ILE A 2 -41.22 -2.89 10.83
C ILE A 2 -41.64 -3.73 12.06
N SER A 3 -42.89 -4.16 12.16
CA SER A 3 -43.43 -4.89 13.33
C SER A 3 -43.23 -6.42 13.32
N SER A 4 -42.46 -7.00 12.37
CA SER A 4 -42.33 -8.47 12.25
C SER A 4 -40.91 -9.04 12.34
N LEU A 5 -39.93 -8.32 12.88
CA LEU A 5 -38.66 -8.93 13.32
C LEU A 5 -38.78 -9.44 14.78
N LYS A 6 -39.82 -10.23 15.09
CA LYS A 6 -40.14 -10.76 16.44
C LYS A 6 -39.12 -11.77 17.00
N GLY A 7 -37.90 -11.84 16.44
CA GLY A 7 -36.84 -12.75 16.90
C GLY A 7 -35.42 -12.17 16.85
N PHE A 8 -35.25 -10.87 16.56
CA PHE A 8 -33.92 -10.26 16.59
C PHE A 8 -33.59 -9.73 17.98
N ASP A 9 -32.73 -10.44 18.71
CA ASP A 9 -32.23 -10.02 20.02
C ASP A 9 -31.22 -8.87 19.86
N TRP A 10 -31.73 -7.65 19.96
CA TRP A 10 -30.93 -6.43 19.83
C TRP A 10 -29.84 -6.31 20.91
N GLU A 11 -30.09 -6.83 22.10
CA GLU A 11 -29.11 -6.78 23.20
C GLU A 11 -27.92 -7.69 22.92
N LYS A 12 -28.20 -8.91 22.42
CA LYS A 12 -27.15 -9.83 21.97
C LYS A 12 -26.32 -9.24 20.84
N TRP A 13 -26.94 -8.57 19.87
CA TRP A 13 -26.19 -7.97 18.76
C TRP A 13 -25.36 -6.76 19.19
N ARG A 14 -25.88 -5.95 20.12
CA ARG A 14 -25.16 -4.80 20.68
C ARG A 14 -23.92 -5.22 21.47
N SER A 15 -23.95 -6.36 22.16
CA SER A 15 -22.81 -6.88 22.94
C SER A 15 -21.89 -7.82 22.15
N TYR A 16 -22.30 -8.26 20.96
CA TYR A 16 -21.55 -9.22 20.14
C TYR A 16 -20.14 -8.72 19.78
N ALA A 17 -20.02 -7.46 19.39
CA ALA A 17 -18.78 -6.82 18.97
C ALA A 17 -18.63 -5.43 19.59
N ASP A 18 -17.39 -4.95 19.68
CA ASP A 18 -17.09 -3.57 20.02
C ASP A 18 -17.30 -2.70 18.78
N TRP A 19 -18.54 -2.24 18.62
CA TRP A 19 -18.95 -1.40 17.49
C TRP A 19 -18.15 -0.10 17.38
N LYS A 20 -17.66 0.44 18.50
CA LYS A 20 -16.82 1.66 18.49
C LYS A 20 -15.47 1.35 17.86
N LEU A 21 -14.84 0.26 18.30
CA LEU A 21 -13.59 -0.20 17.71
C LEU A 21 -13.77 -0.57 16.22
N LEU A 22 -14.88 -1.22 15.84
CA LEU A 22 -15.14 -1.56 14.44
C LEU A 22 -15.22 -0.29 13.57
N ILE A 23 -15.96 0.72 14.02
CA ILE A 23 -16.07 2.02 13.31
C ILE A 23 -14.70 2.68 13.21
N LEU A 24 -13.91 2.67 14.29
CA LEU A 24 -12.55 3.18 14.28
C LEU A 24 -11.72 2.43 13.21
N LEU A 25 -11.70 1.11 13.20
CA LEU A 25 -10.91 0.33 12.22
C LEU A 25 -11.37 0.55 10.77
N VAL A 26 -12.67 0.52 10.51
CA VAL A 26 -13.21 0.66 9.14
C VAL A 26 -12.89 2.03 8.55
N PHE A 27 -13.08 3.10 9.32
CA PHE A 27 -12.95 4.46 8.78
C PHE A 27 -11.59 5.11 9.03
N PHE A 28 -10.91 4.81 10.13
CA PHE A 28 -9.59 5.38 10.42
C PHE A 28 -8.50 4.78 9.51
N LEU A 29 -8.66 3.54 9.06
CA LEU A 29 -7.75 2.93 8.08
C LEU A 29 -7.95 3.45 6.64
N ASN A 30 -8.95 4.29 6.39
CA ASN A 30 -9.20 4.89 5.08
C ASN A 30 -8.01 5.77 4.62
N VAL A 31 -7.71 5.83 3.33
CA VAL A 31 -6.63 6.67 2.78
C VAL A 31 -6.84 8.18 3.01
N LYS A 32 -8.09 8.63 3.10
CA LYS A 32 -8.42 10.07 3.17
C LYS A 32 -8.38 10.57 4.60
N LEU A 33 -7.50 11.53 4.87
CA LEU A 33 -7.41 12.22 6.17
C LEU A 33 -8.74 12.87 6.59
N ALA A 34 -9.52 13.37 5.61
CA ALA A 34 -10.85 13.93 5.82
C ALA A 34 -11.86 12.94 6.41
N VAL A 35 -11.61 11.63 6.30
CA VAL A 35 -12.42 10.58 6.94
C VAL A 35 -11.85 10.25 8.33
N LYS A 36 -10.53 10.17 8.47
CA LYS A 36 -9.86 9.82 9.73
C LYS A 36 -10.14 10.81 10.86
N ILE A 37 -10.08 12.12 10.58
CA ILE A 37 -10.24 13.17 11.61
C ILE A 37 -11.65 13.16 12.22
N PRO A 38 -12.75 13.19 11.45
CA PRO A 38 -14.10 13.11 12.04
C PRO A 38 -14.31 11.84 12.86
N VAL A 39 -13.76 10.70 12.41
CA VAL A 39 -13.92 9.42 13.11
C VAL A 39 -13.19 9.42 14.44
N ILE A 40 -11.95 9.92 14.51
CA ILE A 40 -11.26 9.99 15.80
C ILE A 40 -11.99 10.93 16.76
N VAL A 41 -12.48 12.08 16.28
CA VAL A 41 -13.27 13.01 17.10
C VAL A 41 -14.55 12.34 17.62
N LEU A 42 -15.30 11.66 16.75
CA LEU A 42 -16.53 10.94 17.10
C LEU A 42 -16.27 9.87 18.18
N ILE A 43 -15.19 9.10 18.04
CA ILE A 43 -14.82 8.07 19.00
C ILE A 43 -14.46 8.68 20.37
N TYR A 44 -13.75 9.81 20.40
CA TYR A 44 -13.47 10.50 21.67
C TYR A 44 -14.71 11.12 22.32
N ILE A 45 -15.72 11.53 21.54
CA ILE A 45 -17.02 11.97 22.08
C ILE A 45 -17.76 10.77 22.70
N TRP A 46 -17.72 9.59 22.06
CA TRP A 46 -18.41 8.38 22.54
C TRP A 46 -17.70 7.62 23.66
N GLN A 47 -16.39 7.79 23.79
CA GLN A 47 -15.57 7.10 24.78
C GLN A 47 -14.48 8.05 25.29
N PHE A 48 -14.94 9.09 25.96
CA PHE A 48 -14.10 10.15 26.50
C PHE A 48 -13.18 9.62 27.60
N ASP A 49 -11.90 9.51 27.29
CA ASP A 49 -10.82 9.28 28.26
C ASP A 49 -9.54 9.92 27.72
N PHE A 50 -8.88 10.76 28.52
CA PHE A 50 -7.59 11.38 28.18
C PHE A 50 -6.46 10.91 29.11
N ARG A 51 -6.66 9.80 29.83
CA ARG A 51 -5.62 9.19 30.68
C ARG A 51 -4.70 8.31 29.85
N PHE A 52 -3.84 8.96 29.05
CA PHE A 52 -2.89 8.28 28.17
C PHE A 52 -1.94 7.33 28.91
N GLY A 53 -1.56 7.65 30.15
CA GLY A 53 -0.77 6.74 30.99
C GLY A 53 0.68 6.56 30.52
N PHE A 54 1.28 7.57 29.89
CA PHE A 54 2.70 7.57 29.57
C PHE A 54 3.54 7.60 30.85
N ARG A 55 4.40 6.59 31.03
CA ARG A 55 5.29 6.46 32.19
C ARG A 55 6.61 5.81 31.76
N LEU A 56 7.74 6.22 32.32
CA LEU A 56 9.05 5.62 32.00
C LEU A 56 9.09 4.11 32.30
N LYS A 57 8.47 3.69 33.41
CA LYS A 57 8.31 2.29 33.79
C LYS A 57 6.85 1.89 33.63
N ASN A 58 6.60 0.72 33.03
CA ASN A 58 5.25 0.18 32.82
C ASN A 58 4.29 1.17 32.13
N SER A 59 4.78 1.87 31.10
CA SER A 59 3.94 2.73 30.27
C SER A 59 2.74 1.95 29.73
N ARG A 60 1.57 2.58 29.69
CA ARG A 60 0.37 2.03 29.07
C ARG A 60 0.48 2.01 27.53
N LEU A 61 1.10 3.04 26.97
CA LEU A 61 1.33 3.24 25.54
C LEU A 61 2.84 3.32 25.23
N PRO A 62 3.29 3.00 24.01
CA PRO A 62 4.68 3.15 23.60
C PRO A 62 5.17 4.59 23.79
N LEU A 63 6.23 4.82 24.56
CA LEU A 63 6.79 6.17 24.79
C LEU A 63 7.35 6.81 23.52
N PHE A 64 7.63 5.98 22.50
CA PHE A 64 8.10 6.43 21.20
C PHE A 64 7.21 7.54 20.62
N TYR A 65 5.89 7.42 20.74
CA TYR A 65 4.99 8.43 20.17
C TYR A 65 5.17 9.82 20.79
N LEU A 66 5.45 9.89 22.10
CA LEU A 66 5.74 11.16 22.77
C LEU A 66 7.11 11.69 22.32
N LEU A 67 8.11 10.83 22.21
CA LEU A 67 9.44 11.21 21.75
C LEU A 67 9.44 11.67 20.29
N ALA A 68 8.64 11.05 19.42
CA ALA A 68 8.47 11.45 18.03
C ALA A 68 7.86 12.86 17.88
N LEU A 69 7.19 13.39 18.92
CA LEU A 69 6.79 14.80 18.99
C LEU A 69 7.92 15.71 19.51
N LEU A 70 8.63 15.28 20.55
CA LEU A 70 9.63 16.11 21.23
C LEU A 70 10.92 16.29 20.42
N ILE A 71 11.38 15.24 19.75
CA ILE A 71 12.60 15.26 18.92
C ILE A 71 12.55 16.34 17.83
N PRO A 72 11.51 16.42 16.98
CA PRO A 72 11.45 17.44 15.93
C PRO A 72 11.22 18.85 16.51
N ILE A 73 10.59 19.01 17.69
CA ILE A 73 10.51 20.30 18.38
C ILE A 73 11.92 20.79 18.77
N ALA A 74 12.73 19.89 19.36
CA ALA A 74 14.13 20.21 19.66
C ALA A 74 14.89 20.51 18.36
N GLY A 75 14.73 19.67 17.34
CA GLY A 75 15.32 19.86 16.01
C GLY A 75 14.97 21.22 15.40
N LEU A 76 13.71 21.65 15.48
CA LEU A 76 13.25 22.97 15.00
C LEU A 76 14.03 24.12 15.65
N ALA A 77 14.25 24.05 16.97
CA ALA A 77 14.99 25.07 17.71
C ALA A 77 16.49 25.08 17.36
N PHE A 78 17.14 23.91 17.36
CA PHE A 78 18.58 23.77 17.06
C PHE A 78 18.89 24.14 15.61
N ASN A 79 18.04 23.74 14.67
CA ASN A 79 18.25 23.94 13.24
C ASN A 79 17.83 25.32 12.76
N LYS A 80 17.19 26.11 13.62
CA LYS A 80 16.59 27.43 13.30
C LYS A 80 15.63 27.41 12.11
N SER A 81 15.02 26.26 11.82
CA SER A 81 14.14 26.10 10.66
C SER A 81 12.81 26.86 10.80
N TYR A 82 12.47 27.32 12.01
CA TYR A 82 11.30 28.18 12.28
C TYR A 82 11.32 29.52 11.54
N LEU A 83 12.48 29.94 11.01
CA LEU A 83 12.61 31.16 10.22
C LEU A 83 11.90 31.08 8.86
N ASN A 84 11.61 29.87 8.36
CA ASN A 84 10.85 29.68 7.12
C ASN A 84 9.36 29.45 7.44
N PRO A 85 8.46 30.39 7.08
CA PRO A 85 7.04 30.28 7.42
C PRO A 85 6.33 29.13 6.69
N ASN A 86 6.75 28.78 5.47
CA ASN A 86 6.19 27.63 4.75
C ASN A 86 6.56 26.33 5.47
N TYR A 87 7.80 26.23 5.96
CA TYR A 87 8.24 25.08 6.75
C TYR A 87 7.46 24.95 8.07
N ALA A 88 7.06 26.05 8.71
CA ALA A 88 6.24 25.99 9.91
C ALA A 88 4.90 25.25 9.66
N ALA A 89 4.27 25.44 8.50
CA ALA A 89 3.06 24.70 8.12
C ALA A 89 3.33 23.20 7.94
N VAL A 90 4.47 22.84 7.33
CA VAL A 90 4.92 21.44 7.20
C VAL A 90 5.12 20.82 8.58
N PHE A 91 5.90 21.48 9.43
CA PHE A 91 6.19 21.04 10.80
C PHE A 91 4.92 20.82 11.61
N LEU A 92 3.99 21.77 11.63
CA LEU A 92 2.71 21.65 12.34
C LEU A 92 1.87 20.48 11.81
N THR A 93 1.91 20.24 10.49
CA THR A 93 1.24 19.07 9.88
C THR A 93 1.87 17.76 10.34
N GLY A 94 3.20 17.69 10.44
CA GLY A 94 3.91 16.52 10.96
C GLY A 94 3.58 16.23 12.43
N ILE A 95 3.59 17.27 13.28
CA ILE A 95 3.15 17.18 14.69
C ILE A 95 1.70 16.68 14.78
N PHE A 96 0.83 17.20 13.92
CA PHE A 96 -0.57 16.77 13.87
C PHE A 96 -0.72 15.28 13.52
N PHE A 97 0.08 14.73 12.61
CA PHE A 97 0.05 13.28 12.33
C PHE A 97 0.43 12.44 13.54
N TRP A 98 1.47 12.82 14.30
CA TRP A 98 1.83 12.08 15.52
C TRP A 98 0.78 12.20 16.62
N ILE A 99 0.12 13.35 16.75
CA ILE A 99 -1.03 13.49 17.65
C ILE A 99 -2.13 12.50 17.23
N LEU A 100 -2.45 12.40 15.94
CA LEU A 100 -3.43 11.41 15.46
C LEU A 100 -2.99 9.97 15.75
N CYS A 101 -1.70 9.63 15.61
CA CYS A 101 -1.16 8.33 16.02
C CYS A 101 -1.44 8.06 17.50
N ILE A 102 -1.08 9.00 18.40
CA ILE A 102 -1.30 8.89 19.85
C ILE A 102 -2.78 8.69 20.16
N LEU A 103 -3.64 9.48 19.54
CA LEU A 103 -5.08 9.43 19.77
C LEU A 103 -5.65 8.08 19.33
N ALA A 104 -5.20 7.54 18.19
CA ALA A 104 -5.64 6.26 17.66
C ALA A 104 -5.19 5.08 18.53
N ILE A 105 -3.89 4.99 18.85
CA ILE A 105 -3.39 3.89 19.71
C ILE A 105 -4.00 3.96 21.12
N HIS A 106 -4.26 5.16 21.64
CA HIS A 106 -4.96 5.32 22.90
C HIS A 106 -6.36 4.68 22.87
N GLN A 107 -7.15 4.93 21.82
CA GLN A 107 -8.50 4.37 21.69
C GLN A 107 -8.49 2.85 21.45
N VAL A 108 -7.53 2.36 20.66
CA VAL A 108 -7.29 0.91 20.51
C VAL A 108 -6.99 0.27 21.86
N LYS A 109 -6.07 0.85 22.63
CA LYS A 109 -5.68 0.36 23.95
C LYS A 109 -6.84 0.38 24.94
N LEU A 110 -7.63 1.45 24.94
CA LEU A 110 -8.83 1.57 25.77
C LEU A 110 -9.86 0.50 25.44
N SER A 111 -10.10 0.24 24.15
CA SER A 111 -10.99 -0.82 23.68
C SER A 111 -10.50 -2.20 24.13
N VAL A 112 -9.19 -2.45 24.02
CA VAL A 112 -8.57 -3.70 24.49
C VAL A 112 -8.69 -3.87 26.00
N GLU A 113 -8.59 -2.81 26.79
CA GLU A 113 -8.68 -2.89 28.26
C GLU A 113 -10.13 -3.07 28.74
N SER A 114 -11.07 -2.35 28.14
CA SER A 114 -12.47 -2.27 28.58
C SER A 114 -13.33 -3.47 28.18
N HIS A 115 -13.04 -4.15 27.07
CA HIS A 115 -13.87 -5.24 26.56
C HIS A 115 -13.24 -6.62 26.72
N GLN A 116 -14.07 -7.66 26.71
CA GLN A 116 -13.58 -9.05 26.75
C GLN A 116 -12.82 -9.40 25.47
N THR A 117 -11.89 -10.35 25.56
CA THR A 117 -11.09 -10.80 24.40
C THR A 117 -11.97 -11.35 23.28
N GLU A 118 -13.07 -12.03 23.62
CA GLU A 118 -14.04 -12.57 22.67
C GLU A 118 -14.75 -11.47 21.88
N THR A 119 -15.22 -10.40 22.53
CA THR A 119 -15.86 -9.25 21.87
C THR A 119 -14.93 -8.60 20.84
N ILE A 120 -13.65 -8.45 21.17
CA ILE A 120 -12.63 -7.90 20.26
C ILE A 120 -12.36 -8.88 19.11
N HIS A 121 -12.36 -10.18 19.39
CA HIS A 121 -12.23 -11.20 18.35
C HIS A 121 -13.39 -11.17 17.34
N HIS A 122 -14.64 -11.06 17.80
CA HIS A 122 -15.78 -10.86 16.91
C HIS A 122 -15.68 -9.57 16.12
N THR A 123 -15.16 -8.50 16.73
CA THR A 123 -14.89 -7.22 16.06
C THR A 123 -13.88 -7.39 14.92
N LEU A 124 -12.78 -8.09 15.17
CA LEU A 124 -11.77 -8.41 14.15
C LEU A 124 -12.34 -9.29 13.05
N LEU A 125 -13.14 -10.31 13.39
CA LEU A 125 -13.81 -11.18 12.43
C LEU A 125 -14.73 -10.36 11.49
N LEU A 126 -15.56 -9.47 12.04
CA LEU A 126 -16.40 -8.57 11.25
C LEU A 126 -15.56 -7.64 10.37
N PHE A 127 -14.49 -7.05 10.90
CA PHE A 127 -13.58 -6.21 10.13
C PHE A 127 -12.99 -6.95 8.92
N PHE A 128 -12.52 -8.19 9.09
CA PHE A 128 -11.96 -8.99 8.00
C PHE A 128 -13.02 -9.43 6.98
N ILE A 129 -14.25 -9.75 7.43
CA ILE A 129 -15.37 -10.02 6.52
C ILE A 129 -15.66 -8.79 5.66
N ILE A 130 -15.76 -7.60 6.28
CA ILE A 130 -15.97 -6.35 5.55
C ILE A 130 -14.83 -6.13 4.55
N ASN A 131 -13.57 -6.29 4.94
CA ASN A 131 -12.44 -6.14 4.03
C ASN A 131 -12.48 -7.12 2.85
N ALA A 132 -12.88 -8.38 3.10
CA ALA A 132 -13.04 -9.39 2.06
C ALA A 132 -14.17 -9.03 1.08
N VAL A 133 -15.31 -8.55 1.58
CA VAL A 133 -16.43 -8.07 0.73
C VAL A 133 -16.01 -6.90 -0.14
N PHE A 134 -15.29 -5.91 0.41
CA PHE A 134 -14.78 -4.78 -0.38
C PHE A 134 -13.75 -5.22 -1.43
N SER A 135 -12.86 -6.16 -1.08
CA SER A 135 -11.88 -6.72 -2.02
C SER A 135 -12.57 -7.48 -3.16
N ALA A 136 -13.58 -8.29 -2.86
CA ALA A 136 -14.41 -8.96 -3.86
C ALA A 136 -15.18 -7.96 -4.73
N GLY A 137 -15.75 -6.91 -4.12
CA GLY A 137 -16.40 -5.82 -4.85
C GLY A 137 -15.46 -5.10 -5.81
N ASN A 138 -14.21 -4.83 -5.42
CA ASN A 138 -13.21 -4.27 -6.33
C ASN A 138 -12.97 -5.18 -7.54
N LEU A 139 -12.80 -6.49 -7.31
CA LEU A 139 -12.60 -7.47 -8.38
C LEU A 139 -13.82 -7.56 -9.31
N LEU A 140 -15.03 -7.61 -8.77
CA LEU A 140 -16.27 -7.68 -9.57
C LEU A 140 -16.43 -6.45 -10.47
N VAL A 141 -16.09 -5.26 -9.98
CA VAL A 141 -16.08 -4.04 -10.82
C VAL A 141 -15.06 -4.16 -11.95
N ILE A 142 -13.89 -4.75 -11.71
CA ILE A 142 -12.90 -4.99 -12.77
C ILE A 142 -13.44 -5.98 -13.79
N ILE A 143 -13.95 -7.14 -13.35
CA ILE A 143 -14.57 -8.17 -14.22
C ILE A 143 -15.67 -7.57 -15.08
N TRP A 144 -16.52 -6.72 -14.50
CA TRP A 144 -17.56 -6.01 -15.23
C TRP A 144 -16.98 -5.10 -16.33
N ASN A 145 -15.95 -4.32 -15.99
CA ASN A 145 -15.30 -3.39 -16.93
C ASN A 145 -14.50 -4.08 -18.04
N THR A 146 -13.93 -5.26 -17.77
CA THR A 146 -13.13 -6.01 -18.75
C THR A 146 -13.96 -7.01 -19.54
N SER A 147 -15.16 -7.38 -19.03
CA SER A 147 -15.95 -8.51 -19.53
C SER A 147 -15.19 -9.84 -19.54
N GLU A 148 -14.21 -9.97 -18.64
CA GLU A 148 -13.37 -11.17 -18.51
C GLU A 148 -13.45 -11.69 -17.08
N LEU A 149 -13.69 -13.00 -16.92
CA LEU A 149 -13.76 -13.63 -15.60
C LEU A 149 -12.41 -13.59 -14.87
N ASN A 150 -11.31 -13.75 -15.62
CA ASN A 150 -9.96 -13.63 -15.09
C ASN A 150 -9.26 -12.36 -15.63
N PRO A 151 -9.38 -11.21 -14.92
CA PRO A 151 -8.75 -9.97 -15.36
C PRO A 151 -7.20 -10.00 -15.33
N TYR A 152 -6.59 -10.96 -14.62
CA TYR A 152 -5.13 -11.07 -14.57
C TYR A 152 -4.51 -11.53 -15.90
N THR A 153 -5.31 -12.16 -16.77
CA THR A 153 -4.90 -12.54 -18.12
C THR A 153 -5.37 -11.55 -19.18
N TYR A 154 -6.14 -10.53 -18.79
CA TYR A 154 -6.68 -9.54 -19.71
C TYR A 154 -5.62 -8.53 -20.13
N GLN A 155 -5.23 -8.57 -21.41
CA GLN A 155 -4.21 -7.70 -21.99
C GLN A 155 -4.77 -6.42 -22.65
N GLY A 156 -6.10 -6.31 -22.80
CA GLY A 156 -6.73 -5.11 -23.35
C GLY A 156 -6.55 -3.87 -22.48
N GLN A 157 -7.05 -2.72 -22.96
CA GLN A 157 -6.91 -1.42 -22.30
C GLN A 157 -5.46 -1.07 -21.96
N PHE A 158 -4.54 -1.35 -22.89
CA PHE A 158 -3.10 -1.12 -22.72
C PHE A 158 -2.52 -1.84 -21.50
N GLN A 159 -3.00 -3.07 -21.25
CA GLN A 159 -2.59 -3.91 -20.12
C GLN A 159 -2.84 -3.27 -18.75
N LYS A 160 -3.85 -2.39 -18.62
CA LYS A 160 -4.21 -1.75 -17.36
C LYS A 160 -4.46 -2.76 -16.24
N TYR A 161 -5.19 -3.84 -16.54
CA TYR A 161 -5.52 -4.88 -15.58
C TYR A 161 -4.43 -5.95 -15.57
N PHE A 162 -4.35 -6.94 -16.46
CA PHE A 162 -3.19 -7.87 -16.58
C PHE A 162 -2.42 -8.17 -15.25
N ILE A 163 -1.09 -8.03 -15.24
CA ILE A 163 -0.24 -8.20 -14.03
C ILE A 163 -0.60 -7.17 -12.94
N SER A 164 -1.04 -5.97 -13.32
CA SER A 164 -1.42 -4.88 -12.41
C SER A 164 -2.83 -5.00 -11.83
N THR A 165 -3.57 -6.09 -12.09
CA THR A 165 -4.97 -6.24 -11.64
C THR A 165 -5.05 -6.12 -10.12
N GLY A 166 -4.08 -6.72 -9.44
CA GLY A 166 -3.96 -6.67 -7.99
C GLY A 166 -3.82 -5.25 -7.42
N ASP A 167 -3.22 -4.32 -8.17
CA ASP A 167 -3.03 -2.91 -7.75
C ASP A 167 -4.34 -2.16 -7.54
N TYR A 168 -5.43 -2.67 -8.13
CA TYR A 168 -6.78 -2.10 -8.01
C TYR A 168 -7.62 -2.75 -6.91
N ILE A 169 -7.12 -3.81 -6.23
CA ILE A 169 -7.83 -4.51 -5.16
C ILE A 169 -7.41 -3.91 -3.81
N LYS A 170 -8.03 -2.78 -3.49
CA LYS A 170 -7.64 -1.90 -2.37
C LYS A 170 -8.32 -2.24 -1.04
N GLY A 171 -9.36 -3.08 -1.06
CA GLY A 171 -10.07 -3.47 0.16
C GLY A 171 -10.76 -2.28 0.84
N ILE A 172 -10.96 -2.38 2.16
CA ILE A 172 -11.70 -1.35 2.92
C ILE A 172 -10.94 -0.04 3.11
N THR A 173 -9.62 -0.03 2.93
CA THR A 173 -8.79 1.17 3.15
C THR A 173 -8.84 2.14 1.99
N PHE A 174 -9.14 1.66 0.77
CA PHE A 174 -9.09 2.41 -0.48
C PHE A 174 -7.72 3.05 -0.78
N ASP A 175 -6.65 2.57 -0.13
CA ASP A 175 -5.28 3.11 -0.32
C ASP A 175 -4.58 2.38 -1.47
N THR A 176 -3.50 1.65 -1.16
CA THR A 176 -2.75 0.81 -2.09
C THR A 176 -3.12 -0.66 -1.91
N SER A 177 -2.96 -1.46 -2.96
CA SER A 177 -3.08 -2.93 -2.90
C SER A 177 -2.17 -3.54 -1.84
N VAL A 178 -0.97 -2.96 -1.66
CA VAL A 178 0.00 -3.36 -0.63
C VAL A 178 -0.58 -3.20 0.79
N THR A 179 -1.31 -2.12 1.05
CA THR A 179 -1.98 -1.92 2.35
C THR A 179 -2.98 -3.05 2.61
N ASN A 180 -3.79 -3.40 1.60
CA ASN A 180 -4.74 -4.49 1.69
C ASN A 180 -4.05 -5.86 1.81
N ALA A 181 -2.92 -6.06 1.11
CA ALA A 181 -2.10 -7.25 1.22
C ALA A 181 -1.61 -7.45 2.66
N VAL A 182 -1.06 -6.41 3.28
CA VAL A 182 -0.58 -6.47 4.67
C VAL A 182 -1.71 -6.77 5.65
N ILE A 183 -2.88 -6.11 5.49
CA ILE A 183 -4.06 -6.38 6.32
C ILE A 183 -4.44 -7.87 6.22
N ASN A 184 -4.58 -8.39 5.00
CA ASN A 184 -4.93 -9.80 4.81
C ASN A 184 -3.84 -10.75 5.32
N ALA A 185 -2.56 -10.40 5.21
CA ALA A 185 -1.47 -11.17 5.81
C ALA A 185 -1.57 -11.22 7.35
N PHE A 186 -1.97 -10.12 8.01
CA PHE A 186 -2.31 -10.16 9.43
C PHE A 186 -3.46 -11.13 9.72
N GLY A 187 -4.52 -11.09 8.91
CA GLY A 187 -5.65 -12.00 9.02
C GLY A 187 -5.24 -13.47 8.87
N VAL A 188 -4.43 -13.79 7.87
CA VAL A 188 -3.89 -15.13 7.63
C VAL A 188 -3.13 -15.63 8.87
N ILE A 189 -2.20 -14.84 9.40
CA ILE A 189 -1.41 -15.24 10.58
C ILE A 189 -2.31 -15.39 11.81
N TYR A 190 -3.22 -14.45 12.03
CA TYR A 190 -4.14 -14.43 13.16
C TYR A 190 -5.08 -15.65 13.18
N PHE A 191 -5.79 -15.89 12.08
CA PHE A 191 -6.76 -16.98 11.97
C PHE A 191 -6.11 -18.36 11.86
N LEU A 192 -4.87 -18.46 11.37
CA LEU A 192 -4.07 -19.69 11.43
C LEU A 192 -3.83 -20.12 12.88
N VAL A 193 -3.40 -19.19 13.74
CA VAL A 193 -3.15 -19.51 15.16
C VAL A 193 -4.45 -19.85 15.89
N ARG A 194 -5.55 -19.17 15.55
CA ARG A 194 -6.90 -19.40 16.10
C ARG A 194 -7.64 -20.61 15.50
N LYS A 195 -7.04 -21.32 14.54
CA LYS A 195 -7.63 -22.47 13.83
C LYS A 195 -8.97 -22.17 13.13
N GLN A 196 -9.21 -20.92 12.71
CA GLN A 196 -10.42 -20.53 11.98
C GLN A 196 -10.21 -20.66 10.47
N VAL A 197 -10.41 -21.88 9.96
CA VAL A 197 -10.07 -22.25 8.57
C VAL A 197 -10.79 -21.36 7.54
N ALA A 198 -12.08 -21.10 7.70
CA ALA A 198 -12.84 -20.31 6.74
C ALA A 198 -12.27 -18.88 6.59
N MET A 199 -12.01 -18.21 7.71
CA MET A 199 -11.45 -16.85 7.70
C MET A 199 -9.99 -16.81 7.27
N LEU A 200 -9.21 -17.83 7.64
CA LEU A 200 -7.84 -18.01 7.14
C LEU A 200 -7.81 -18.07 5.61
N LEU A 201 -8.64 -18.92 5.01
CA LEU A 201 -8.71 -19.08 3.56
C LEU A 201 -9.27 -17.84 2.87
N ALA A 202 -10.28 -17.18 3.45
CA ALA A 202 -10.81 -15.92 2.93
C ALA A 202 -9.73 -14.82 2.89
N CYS A 203 -8.95 -14.67 3.97
CA CYS A 203 -7.83 -13.72 4.00
C CYS A 203 -6.74 -14.10 3.00
N MET A 204 -6.44 -15.41 2.86
CA MET A 204 -5.44 -15.88 1.89
C MET A 204 -5.87 -15.59 0.45
N VAL A 205 -7.13 -15.83 0.09
CA VAL A 205 -7.67 -15.48 -1.23
C VAL A 205 -7.57 -13.97 -1.47
N CYS A 206 -8.00 -13.15 -0.51
CA CYS A 206 -7.93 -11.69 -0.65
C CYS A 206 -6.48 -11.20 -0.81
N LEU A 207 -5.54 -11.75 -0.04
CA LEU A 207 -4.11 -11.46 -0.16
C LEU A 207 -3.60 -11.80 -1.56
N LEU A 208 -3.88 -13.00 -2.07
CA LEU A 208 -3.42 -13.43 -3.39
C LEU A 208 -3.98 -12.54 -4.49
N LEU A 209 -5.26 -12.16 -4.38
CA LEU A 209 -5.89 -11.22 -5.30
C LEU A 209 -5.16 -9.86 -5.34
N THR A 210 -4.59 -9.35 -4.25
CA THR A 210 -3.81 -8.10 -4.35
C THR A 210 -2.55 -8.19 -5.21
N GLY A 211 -2.09 -9.39 -5.59
CA GLY A 211 -0.93 -9.58 -6.47
C GLY A 211 0.41 -9.16 -5.85
N SER A 212 0.47 -8.93 -4.53
CA SER A 212 1.68 -8.39 -3.88
C SER A 212 2.74 -9.47 -3.65
N ASN A 213 3.67 -9.62 -4.60
CA ASN A 213 4.77 -10.58 -4.51
C ASN A 213 5.61 -10.42 -3.25
N PHE A 214 5.91 -9.18 -2.87
CA PHE A 214 6.69 -8.88 -1.68
C PHE A 214 6.03 -9.45 -0.42
N ILE A 215 4.72 -9.20 -0.21
CA ILE A 215 4.00 -9.69 0.96
C ILE A 215 3.85 -11.22 0.92
N ASN A 216 3.65 -11.81 -0.26
CA ASN A 216 3.62 -13.27 -0.42
C ASN A 216 4.95 -13.92 -0.02
N ILE A 217 6.09 -13.36 -0.45
CA ILE A 217 7.43 -13.86 -0.07
C ILE A 217 7.64 -13.75 1.45
N LEU A 218 7.28 -12.61 2.06
CA LEU A 218 7.37 -12.46 3.52
C LEU A 218 6.50 -13.48 4.25
N LEU A 219 5.28 -13.71 3.78
CA LEU A 219 4.37 -14.68 4.37
C LEU A 219 4.90 -16.12 4.22
N LEU A 220 5.54 -16.47 3.10
CA LEU A 220 6.21 -17.76 2.92
C LEU A 220 7.32 -17.98 3.95
N LEU A 221 8.15 -16.97 4.20
CA LEU A 221 9.20 -17.05 5.23
C LEU A 221 8.61 -17.23 6.63
N ILE A 222 7.49 -16.54 6.92
CA ILE A 222 6.76 -16.69 8.18
C ILE A 222 6.13 -18.07 8.30
N PHE A 223 5.53 -18.59 7.23
CA PHE A 223 4.99 -19.95 7.20
C PHE A 223 6.08 -20.99 7.43
N LEU A 224 7.25 -20.84 6.80
CA LEU A 224 8.40 -21.72 7.04
C LEU A 224 8.82 -21.69 8.52
N TYR A 225 8.94 -20.49 9.10
CA TYR A 225 9.24 -20.31 10.53
C TYR A 225 8.20 -21.01 11.42
N LEU A 226 6.90 -20.78 11.18
CA LEU A 226 5.82 -21.37 11.95
C LEU A 226 5.76 -22.89 11.77
N PHE A 227 5.96 -23.39 10.55
CA PHE A 227 5.97 -24.81 10.20
C PHE A 227 7.06 -25.58 10.96
N ILE A 228 8.26 -25.00 11.07
CA ILE A 228 9.39 -25.64 11.74
C ILE A 228 9.26 -25.53 13.27
N LEU A 229 8.92 -24.36 13.81
CA LEU A 229 9.17 -24.07 15.23
C LEU A 229 7.94 -23.99 16.13
N LYS A 230 6.74 -23.67 15.61
CA LYS A 230 5.62 -23.20 16.45
C LYS A 230 4.24 -23.78 16.12
N SER A 231 4.12 -24.66 15.13
CA SER A 231 2.83 -25.18 14.65
C SER A 231 2.55 -26.63 15.07
N ASN A 232 1.27 -26.92 15.35
CA ASN A 232 0.77 -28.28 15.51
C ASN A 232 0.38 -28.92 14.16
N ARG A 233 -0.02 -30.19 14.18
CA ARG A 233 -0.40 -30.95 12.96
C ARG A 233 -1.49 -30.23 12.15
N ASP A 234 -2.54 -29.73 12.79
CA ASP A 234 -3.64 -29.04 12.10
C ASP A 234 -3.15 -27.77 11.41
N GLN A 235 -2.36 -26.95 12.12
CA GLN A 235 -1.78 -25.73 11.58
C GLN A 235 -0.83 -26.01 10.43
N LYS A 236 -0.04 -27.09 10.49
CA LYS A 236 0.80 -27.52 9.37
C LYS A 236 -0.03 -27.86 8.14
N SER A 237 -1.14 -28.57 8.31
CA SER A 237 -2.09 -28.85 7.23
C SER A 237 -2.72 -27.57 6.67
N MET A 238 -3.09 -26.61 7.53
CA MET A 238 -3.61 -25.30 7.11
C MET A 238 -2.57 -24.47 6.33
N ILE A 239 -1.30 -24.50 6.75
CA ILE A 239 -0.18 -23.87 6.03
C ILE A 239 -0.03 -24.50 4.64
N LEU A 240 -0.03 -25.83 4.55
CA LEU A 240 0.04 -26.53 3.25
C LEU A 240 -1.13 -26.15 2.33
N ALA A 241 -2.35 -26.01 2.87
CA ALA A 241 -3.50 -25.53 2.10
C ALA A 241 -3.29 -24.10 1.57
N CYS A 242 -2.74 -23.19 2.39
CA CYS A 242 -2.40 -21.83 1.94
C CYS A 242 -1.32 -21.84 0.84
N LEU A 243 -0.30 -22.71 0.95
CA LEU A 243 0.72 -22.88 -0.08
C LEU A 243 0.13 -23.39 -1.39
N MET A 244 -0.82 -24.35 -1.32
CA MET A 244 -1.54 -24.81 -2.51
C MET A 244 -2.33 -23.67 -3.17
N PHE A 245 -2.96 -22.80 -2.40
CA PHE A 245 -3.66 -21.62 -2.94
C PHE A 245 -2.69 -20.69 -3.68
N LEU A 246 -1.51 -20.43 -3.11
CA LEU A 246 -0.48 -19.63 -3.78
C LEU A 246 -0.02 -20.29 -5.09
N VAL A 247 0.22 -21.60 -5.10
CA VAL A 247 0.60 -22.35 -6.31
C VAL A 247 -0.49 -22.27 -7.37
N VAL A 248 -1.75 -22.52 -7.00
CA VAL A 248 -2.89 -22.41 -7.92
C VAL A 248 -3.02 -20.99 -8.47
N PHE A 249 -2.89 -19.98 -7.61
CA PHE A 249 -2.93 -18.59 -8.05
C PHE A 249 -1.84 -18.28 -9.07
N MET A 250 -0.58 -18.64 -8.77
CA MET A 250 0.55 -18.42 -9.67
C MET A 250 0.46 -19.26 -10.95
N ALA A 251 -0.16 -20.44 -10.94
CA ALA A 251 -0.23 -21.31 -12.12
C ALA A 251 -1.46 -21.02 -13.02
N LYS A 252 -2.59 -20.61 -12.42
CA LYS A 252 -3.89 -20.54 -13.11
C LYS A 252 -4.49 -19.15 -13.14
N VAL A 253 -4.30 -18.35 -12.09
CA VAL A 253 -4.90 -17.00 -12.02
C VAL A 253 -3.95 -15.99 -12.65
N SER A 254 -2.68 -15.94 -12.23
CA SER A 254 -1.68 -14.98 -12.71
C SER A 254 -0.35 -15.66 -13.10
N PRO A 255 -0.33 -16.47 -14.18
CA PRO A 255 0.90 -17.15 -14.65
C PRO A 255 2.05 -16.22 -15.02
N GLN A 256 1.75 -14.98 -15.41
CA GLN A 256 2.75 -13.99 -15.80
C GLN A 256 3.50 -13.43 -14.59
N ASN A 257 2.85 -13.38 -13.43
CA ASN A 257 3.45 -12.93 -12.20
C ASN A 257 4.59 -13.87 -11.73
N ASN A 258 4.49 -15.17 -12.04
CA ASN A 258 5.58 -16.13 -11.81
C ASN A 258 6.85 -15.78 -12.63
N ARG A 259 6.67 -15.38 -13.90
CA ARG A 259 7.79 -14.95 -14.76
C ARG A 259 8.44 -13.67 -14.21
N TYR A 260 7.61 -12.70 -13.84
CA TYR A 260 8.09 -11.45 -13.23
C TYR A 260 8.93 -11.71 -11.96
N VAL A 261 8.48 -12.60 -11.08
CA VAL A 261 9.23 -12.98 -9.88
C VAL A 261 10.56 -13.64 -10.26
N ALA A 262 10.55 -14.59 -11.19
CA ALA A 262 11.76 -15.29 -11.63
C ALA A 262 12.79 -14.33 -12.26
N GLU A 263 12.34 -13.40 -13.11
CA GLU A 263 13.17 -12.36 -13.71
C GLU A 263 13.75 -11.44 -12.63
N THR A 264 12.91 -10.93 -11.72
CA THR A 264 13.37 -10.07 -10.61
C THR A 264 14.44 -10.75 -9.75
N PHE A 265 14.27 -12.05 -9.44
CA PHE A 265 15.27 -12.81 -8.70
C PHE A 265 16.56 -12.97 -9.50
N LYS A 266 16.45 -13.33 -10.78
CA LYS A 266 17.61 -13.46 -11.67
C LYS A 266 18.40 -12.15 -11.72
N ASP A 267 17.71 -11.02 -11.95
CA ASP A 267 18.33 -9.71 -12.06
C ASP A 267 18.95 -9.22 -10.74
N THR A 268 18.45 -9.68 -9.60
CA THR A 268 19.02 -9.35 -8.30
C THR A 268 20.35 -10.09 -8.04
N PHE A 269 20.53 -11.27 -8.63
CA PHE A 269 21.71 -12.13 -8.41
C PHE A 269 22.73 -12.10 -9.56
N ASP A 270 22.30 -11.86 -10.80
CA ASP A 270 23.20 -11.66 -11.95
C ASP A 270 23.72 -10.21 -11.95
N LYS A 271 25.00 -10.02 -11.57
CA LYS A 271 25.63 -8.69 -11.48
C LYS A 271 25.96 -8.04 -12.85
N ASP A 272 25.91 -8.81 -13.92
CA ASP A 272 26.45 -8.41 -15.24
C ASP A 272 25.37 -7.99 -16.25
N THR A 273 24.09 -8.11 -15.92
CA THR A 273 23.01 -7.68 -16.82
C THR A 273 22.74 -6.19 -16.69
N VAL A 274 23.55 -5.38 -17.38
CA VAL A 274 23.13 -4.01 -17.71
C VAL A 274 21.84 -4.13 -18.52
N PHE A 275 20.74 -3.64 -17.95
CA PHE A 275 19.42 -3.65 -18.60
C PHE A 275 19.46 -2.83 -19.89
N HIS A 276 19.72 -3.49 -21.01
CA HIS A 276 19.47 -2.96 -22.33
C HIS A 276 18.02 -3.20 -22.68
N TYR A 277 17.13 -2.32 -22.24
CA TYR A 277 15.80 -2.29 -22.82
C TYR A 277 15.94 -1.93 -24.29
N PRO A 278 15.46 -2.77 -25.23
CA PRO A 278 15.52 -2.42 -26.63
C PRO A 278 14.73 -1.12 -26.83
N ASP A 279 15.44 -0.09 -27.29
CA ASP A 279 14.94 1.26 -27.52
C ASP A 279 13.98 1.35 -28.72
N LYS A 280 13.30 0.24 -29.03
CA LYS A 280 12.23 0.19 -30.02
C LYS A 280 11.01 0.88 -29.42
N THR A 281 10.99 2.20 -29.54
CA THR A 281 9.78 3.02 -29.37
C THR A 281 8.75 2.52 -30.36
N VAL A 282 7.75 1.77 -29.86
CA VAL A 282 6.55 1.50 -30.66
C VAL A 282 5.81 2.82 -30.72
N ILE A 283 5.92 3.48 -31.87
CA ILE A 283 5.28 4.76 -32.12
C ILE A 283 3.77 4.48 -32.23
N LEU A 284 2.97 4.96 -31.28
CA LEU A 284 1.51 4.81 -31.32
C LEU A 284 0.97 5.40 -32.64
N PRO A 285 -0.08 4.82 -33.25
CA PRO A 285 -0.78 5.43 -34.38
C PRO A 285 -1.22 6.86 -34.04
N ILE A 286 -1.13 7.79 -35.00
CA ILE A 286 -1.43 9.23 -34.79
C ILE A 286 -2.82 9.44 -34.18
N ALA A 287 -3.81 8.64 -34.59
CA ALA A 287 -5.18 8.66 -34.07
C ALA A 287 -5.28 8.47 -32.54
N GLN A 288 -4.37 7.70 -31.95
CA GLN A 288 -4.40 7.35 -30.51
C GLN A 288 -3.54 8.26 -29.64
N ARG A 289 -2.72 9.14 -30.23
CA ARG A 289 -1.86 10.05 -29.46
C ARG A 289 -2.68 11.24 -28.93
N PRO A 290 -2.43 11.73 -27.70
CA PRO A 290 -3.12 12.91 -27.17
C PRO A 290 -2.70 14.18 -27.93
N ASP A 291 -3.63 15.12 -28.21
CA ASP A 291 -3.34 16.30 -29.06
C ASP A 291 -2.20 17.18 -28.53
N SER A 292 -2.01 17.16 -27.20
CA SER A 292 -0.91 17.83 -26.52
C SER A 292 0.49 17.40 -26.99
N VAL A 293 0.66 16.20 -27.55
CA VAL A 293 1.96 15.72 -28.05
C VAL A 293 2.09 15.81 -29.57
N LEU A 294 1.01 16.20 -30.26
CA LEU A 294 0.98 16.27 -31.71
C LEU A 294 1.33 17.69 -32.17
N ASN A 295 2.19 17.78 -33.19
CA ASN A 295 2.41 19.02 -33.91
C ASN A 295 1.17 19.41 -34.74
N SER A 296 1.16 20.61 -35.33
CA SER A 296 -0.01 21.12 -36.07
C SER A 296 -0.42 20.21 -37.22
N GLU A 297 0.52 19.63 -37.96
CA GLU A 297 0.25 18.71 -39.06
C GLU A 297 -0.27 17.36 -38.56
N GLU A 298 0.34 16.78 -37.52
CA GLU A 298 -0.14 15.54 -36.92
C GLU A 298 -1.55 15.69 -36.33
N ARG A 299 -1.92 16.87 -35.81
CA ARG A 299 -3.30 17.14 -35.37
C ARG A 299 -4.28 17.16 -36.54
N LYS A 300 -3.88 17.72 -37.69
CA LYS A 300 -4.70 17.66 -38.92
C LYS A 300 -4.87 16.22 -39.38
N ILE A 301 -3.78 15.43 -39.41
CA ILE A 301 -3.81 14.01 -39.75
C ILE A 301 -4.73 13.26 -38.79
N LYS A 302 -4.56 13.45 -37.47
CA LYS A 302 -5.43 12.84 -36.47
C LYS A 302 -6.90 13.20 -36.68
N THR A 303 -7.19 14.48 -36.89
CA THR A 303 -8.57 14.95 -37.12
C THR A 303 -9.15 14.31 -38.37
N ALA A 304 -8.38 14.24 -39.46
CA ALA A 304 -8.78 13.57 -40.69
C ALA A 304 -9.00 12.06 -40.50
N THR A 305 -8.08 11.37 -39.80
CA THR A 305 -8.23 9.94 -39.48
C THR A 305 -9.47 9.69 -38.65
N LEU A 306 -9.68 10.43 -37.56
CA LEU A 306 -10.86 10.29 -36.71
C LEU A 306 -12.16 10.62 -37.46
N PHE A 307 -12.12 11.60 -38.37
CA PHE A 307 -13.25 11.94 -39.22
C PHE A 307 -13.57 10.82 -40.22
N LEU A 308 -12.56 10.28 -40.92
CA LEU A 308 -12.73 9.14 -41.82
C LEU A 308 -13.21 7.89 -41.07
N ASP A 309 -12.69 7.63 -39.88
CA ASP A 309 -13.14 6.56 -39.00
C ASP A 309 -14.62 6.77 -38.61
N SER A 310 -15.03 8.01 -38.32
CA SER A 310 -16.43 8.31 -38.01
C SER A 310 -17.37 8.15 -39.21
N LEU A 311 -16.92 8.51 -40.42
CA LEU A 311 -17.68 8.32 -41.65
C LEU A 311 -17.81 6.84 -42.02
N SER A 312 -16.73 6.07 -41.90
CA SER A 312 -16.76 4.62 -42.13
C SER A 312 -17.65 3.92 -41.12
N LEU A 313 -17.65 4.35 -39.86
CA LEU A 313 -18.57 3.85 -38.84
C LEU A 313 -20.03 4.20 -39.17
N ALA A 314 -20.31 5.44 -39.59
CA ALA A 314 -21.65 5.87 -39.98
C ALA A 314 -22.15 5.09 -41.20
N ALA A 315 -21.32 4.93 -42.22
CA ALA A 315 -21.63 4.12 -43.41
C ALA A 315 -21.88 2.66 -43.04
N ALA A 316 -21.06 2.07 -42.16
CA ALA A 316 -21.25 0.71 -41.67
C ALA A 316 -22.55 0.55 -40.86
N LEU A 317 -22.96 1.57 -40.09
CA LEU A 317 -24.24 1.59 -39.38
C LEU A 317 -25.42 1.68 -40.34
N GLU A 318 -25.34 2.55 -41.36
CA GLU A 318 -26.36 2.70 -42.39
C GLU A 318 -26.52 1.41 -43.22
N GLU A 319 -25.40 0.75 -43.56
CA GLU A 319 -25.39 -0.54 -44.23
C GLU A 319 -26.02 -1.65 -43.35
N LYS A 320 -25.78 -1.60 -42.04
CA LYS A 320 -26.35 -2.52 -41.05
C LYS A 320 -27.85 -2.28 -40.81
N GLU A 321 -28.35 -1.06 -40.99
CA GLU A 321 -29.78 -0.76 -40.94
C GLU A 321 -30.50 -1.21 -42.22
N LYS A 322 -29.90 -0.98 -43.39
CA LYS A 322 -30.46 -1.38 -44.70
C LYS A 322 -30.42 -2.88 -44.92
N HIS A 323 -29.40 -3.54 -44.39
CA HIS A 323 -29.29 -4.98 -44.32
C HIS A 323 -29.08 -5.34 -42.85
N PRO A 324 -30.14 -5.77 -42.12
CA PRO A 324 -29.96 -6.46 -40.85
C PRO A 324 -29.25 -7.78 -41.17
N LEU A 325 -27.94 -7.69 -41.39
CA LEU A 325 -27.05 -8.80 -41.45
C LEU A 325 -27.17 -9.42 -40.07
N VAL A 326 -27.97 -10.48 -40.00
CA VAL A 326 -27.67 -11.63 -39.15
C VAL A 326 -26.34 -12.19 -39.68
N SER A 327 -25.27 -11.39 -39.57
CA SER A 327 -23.91 -11.84 -39.67
C SER A 327 -23.72 -12.67 -38.43
N GLN A 328 -24.19 -13.92 -38.49
CA GLN A 328 -23.60 -14.98 -37.73
C GLN A 328 -22.11 -14.87 -38.06
N LYS A 329 -21.32 -14.22 -37.19
CA LYS A 329 -19.87 -14.28 -37.27
C LYS A 329 -19.59 -15.76 -37.48
N PRO A 330 -18.98 -16.16 -38.61
CA PRO A 330 -18.86 -17.56 -38.95
C PRO A 330 -18.23 -18.23 -37.74
N ILE A 331 -18.95 -19.19 -37.16
CA ILE A 331 -18.43 -20.00 -36.07
C ILE A 331 -17.24 -20.71 -36.71
N ILE A 332 -16.03 -20.20 -36.46
CA ILE A 332 -14.80 -20.79 -36.99
C ILE A 332 -14.68 -22.13 -36.28
N ARG A 333 -15.04 -23.21 -36.97
CA ARG A 333 -14.84 -24.57 -36.46
C ARG A 333 -13.45 -25.02 -36.90
N THR A 334 -12.66 -25.55 -35.97
CA THR A 334 -11.45 -26.30 -36.34
C THR A 334 -11.85 -27.50 -37.22
N GLU A 335 -10.87 -28.10 -37.90
CA GLU A 335 -11.06 -29.37 -38.62
C GLU A 335 -11.61 -30.50 -37.70
N GLN A 336 -11.46 -30.35 -36.38
CA GLN A 336 -11.96 -31.26 -35.35
C GLN A 336 -13.37 -30.90 -34.84
N GLY A 337 -14.03 -29.89 -35.42
CA GLY A 337 -15.37 -29.45 -35.06
C GLY A 337 -15.45 -28.51 -33.84
N THR A 338 -14.33 -28.14 -33.24
CA THR A 338 -14.28 -27.26 -32.07
C THR A 338 -14.52 -25.80 -32.48
N ILE A 339 -15.43 -25.12 -31.79
CA ILE A 339 -15.69 -23.69 -32.02
C ILE A 339 -14.51 -22.88 -31.50
N VAL A 340 -13.76 -22.25 -32.40
CA VAL A 340 -12.70 -21.28 -32.08
C VAL A 340 -13.33 -19.90 -32.04
N MET A 341 -13.38 -19.31 -30.84
CA MET A 341 -13.67 -17.88 -30.75
C MET A 341 -12.46 -17.11 -31.29
N PRO A 342 -12.63 -16.18 -32.25
CA PRO A 342 -11.52 -15.40 -32.77
C PRO A 342 -10.82 -14.69 -31.62
N GLN A 343 -9.55 -15.03 -31.40
CA GLN A 343 -8.71 -14.36 -30.41
C GLN A 343 -8.40 -12.95 -30.90
N ALA A 344 -8.45 -11.98 -29.99
CA ALA A 344 -8.08 -10.62 -30.34
C ALA A 344 -6.61 -10.57 -30.79
N ASP A 345 -6.31 -9.73 -31.77
CA ASP A 345 -4.94 -9.53 -32.25
C ASP A 345 -4.09 -8.92 -31.13
N ILE A 346 -3.24 -9.75 -30.50
CA ILE A 346 -2.31 -9.37 -29.43
C ILE A 346 -1.24 -8.37 -29.90
N HIS A 347 -1.06 -8.21 -31.22
CA HIS A 347 -0.17 -7.21 -31.80
C HIS A 347 -0.85 -5.85 -32.01
N SER A 348 -2.17 -5.77 -31.84
CA SER A 348 -2.88 -4.49 -31.90
C SER A 348 -2.47 -3.57 -30.75
N ALA A 349 -2.53 -2.25 -31.00
CA ALA A 349 -2.01 -1.24 -30.08
C ALA A 349 -2.64 -1.28 -28.67
N THR A 350 -3.90 -1.74 -28.55
CA THR A 350 -4.61 -1.85 -27.27
C THR A 350 -4.11 -2.99 -26.37
N TYR A 351 -3.33 -3.92 -26.92
CA TYR A 351 -2.73 -5.06 -26.21
C TYR A 351 -1.26 -4.83 -25.88
N GLN A 352 -0.69 -3.72 -26.33
CA GLN A 352 0.69 -3.31 -26.06
C GLN A 352 0.72 -2.32 -24.89
N SER A 353 1.76 -2.41 -24.06
CA SER A 353 1.94 -1.45 -22.96
C SER A 353 2.20 -0.04 -23.52
N LEU A 354 1.57 0.97 -22.91
CA LEU A 354 1.83 2.36 -23.28
C LEU A 354 3.27 2.72 -22.91
N LYS A 355 4.13 2.88 -23.93
CA LYS A 355 5.50 3.38 -23.76
C LYS A 355 5.58 4.89 -23.63
N VAL A 356 4.47 5.61 -23.89
CA VAL A 356 4.39 7.07 -23.79
C VAL A 356 4.21 7.47 -22.33
N PRO A 357 4.88 8.54 -21.85
CA PRO A 357 4.68 9.01 -20.49
C PRO A 357 3.21 9.27 -20.21
N LEU A 358 2.71 8.65 -19.14
CA LEU A 358 1.32 8.82 -18.71
C LEU A 358 1.11 10.28 -18.27
N ALA A 359 -0.13 10.76 -18.33
CA ALA A 359 -0.47 12.12 -17.91
C ALA A 359 0.11 12.53 -16.53
N PRO A 360 0.17 11.64 -15.51
CA PRO A 360 0.80 11.94 -14.21
C PRO A 360 2.34 12.11 -14.26
N GLN A 361 3.02 11.60 -15.28
CA GLN A 361 4.48 11.68 -15.41
C GLN A 361 4.93 12.99 -16.05
N LYS A 362 4.09 13.65 -16.85
CA LYS A 362 4.42 14.91 -17.52
C LYS A 362 4.81 16.02 -16.53
N PRO A 363 4.07 16.26 -15.42
CA PRO A 363 4.50 17.22 -14.40
C PRO A 363 5.87 16.90 -13.80
N LEU A 364 6.18 15.61 -13.58
CA LEU A 364 7.46 15.17 -13.04
C LEU A 364 8.60 15.44 -14.03
N GLN A 365 8.42 15.10 -15.30
CA GLN A 365 9.40 15.37 -16.36
C GLN A 365 9.63 16.87 -16.58
N HIS A 366 8.55 17.66 -16.51
CA HIS A 366 8.65 19.12 -16.56
C HIS A 366 9.40 19.68 -15.34
N PHE A 367 9.12 19.16 -14.14
CA PHE A 367 9.87 19.55 -12.95
C PHE A 367 11.37 19.23 -13.08
N ILE A 368 11.71 18.03 -13.59
CA ILE A 368 13.10 17.63 -13.85
C ILE A 368 13.77 18.61 -14.82
N SER A 369 13.08 19.00 -15.90
CA SER A 369 13.65 19.90 -16.91
C SER A 369 13.90 21.31 -16.38
N LEU A 370 13.06 21.81 -15.47
CA LEU A 370 13.23 23.10 -14.80
C LEU A 370 14.34 23.08 -13.74
N HIS A 371 14.55 21.96 -13.05
CA HIS A 371 15.45 21.85 -11.89
C HIS A 371 16.72 21.03 -12.14
N LYS A 372 17.14 20.84 -13.40
CA LYS A 372 18.30 19.99 -13.78
C LYS A 372 19.55 20.21 -12.92
N ARG A 373 19.87 21.45 -12.56
CA ARG A 373 21.06 21.79 -11.76
C ARG A 373 21.03 21.23 -10.33
N TRP A 374 19.85 20.90 -9.82
CA TRP A 374 19.60 20.47 -8.45
C TRP A 374 19.25 18.97 -8.35
N LEU A 375 19.23 18.25 -9.47
CA LEU A 375 18.74 16.88 -9.58
C LEU A 375 19.85 15.95 -10.14
N PRO A 376 20.87 15.62 -9.34
CA PRO A 376 22.08 14.94 -9.82
C PRO A 376 21.85 13.56 -10.44
N ILE A 377 20.76 12.87 -10.13
CA ILE A 377 20.41 11.54 -10.64
C ILE A 377 19.46 11.68 -11.84
N SER A 378 18.29 12.30 -11.65
CA SER A 378 17.22 12.32 -12.66
C SER A 378 17.51 13.26 -13.84
N SER A 379 18.41 14.24 -13.70
CA SER A 379 18.81 15.09 -14.82
C SER A 379 19.68 14.37 -15.86
N ASN A 380 20.35 13.29 -15.46
CA ASN A 380 21.26 12.55 -16.32
C ASN A 380 20.48 11.57 -17.19
N ALA A 381 20.66 11.67 -18.50
CA ALA A 381 19.88 10.90 -19.46
C ALA A 381 20.12 9.37 -19.40
N ILE A 382 21.20 8.89 -18.74
CA ILE A 382 21.77 7.56 -19.07
C ILE A 382 21.99 6.60 -17.89
N ALA A 383 21.89 6.96 -16.61
CA ALA A 383 22.15 5.97 -15.53
C ALA A 383 20.97 5.79 -14.57
N VAL A 384 20.25 4.67 -14.71
CA VAL A 384 19.47 4.11 -13.59
C VAL A 384 20.50 3.67 -12.53
N PRO A 385 20.31 3.98 -11.25
CA PRO A 385 21.17 3.45 -10.19
C PRO A 385 21.28 1.93 -10.31
N THR A 386 22.49 1.41 -10.17
CA THR A 386 22.73 -0.05 -10.17
C THR A 386 22.13 -0.73 -8.93
N LEU A 387 21.88 0.04 -7.88
CA LEU A 387 21.30 -0.44 -6.63
C LEU A 387 19.78 -0.16 -6.60
N PRO A 388 19.00 -1.00 -5.88
CA PRO A 388 17.60 -0.72 -5.61
C PRO A 388 17.42 0.64 -4.92
N GLY A 389 16.34 1.35 -5.25
CA GLY A 389 16.07 2.69 -4.73
C GLY A 389 16.12 2.77 -3.21
N LYS A 390 15.66 1.75 -2.48
CA LYS A 390 15.77 1.73 -1.00
C LYS A 390 17.21 1.74 -0.48
N ALA A 391 18.11 1.01 -1.16
CA ALA A 391 19.52 0.99 -0.78
C ALA A 391 20.20 2.32 -1.13
N THR A 392 19.91 2.88 -2.32
CA THR A 392 20.40 4.20 -2.71
C THR A 392 19.93 5.29 -1.75
N ALA A 393 18.65 5.27 -1.34
CA ALA A 393 18.08 6.19 -0.36
C ALA A 393 18.83 6.14 0.99
N LEU A 394 19.13 4.95 1.50
CA LEU A 394 19.89 4.78 2.74
C LEU A 394 21.31 5.35 2.60
N ILE A 395 21.98 5.10 1.48
CA ILE A 395 23.32 5.64 1.19
C ILE A 395 23.27 7.17 1.11
N GLN A 396 22.23 7.75 0.52
CA GLN A 396 22.02 9.21 0.49
C GLN A 396 21.89 9.78 1.90
N THR A 397 21.12 9.14 2.78
CA THR A 397 21.00 9.55 4.20
C THR A 397 22.34 9.47 4.94
N LEU A 398 23.12 8.41 4.73
CA LEU A 398 24.45 8.29 5.35
C LEU A 398 25.43 9.35 4.82
N LYS A 399 25.41 9.64 3.51
CA LYS A 399 26.22 10.70 2.90
C LYS A 399 25.83 12.08 3.43
N PHE A 400 24.53 12.33 3.59
CA PHE A 400 24.00 13.55 4.20
C PHE A 400 24.57 13.75 5.61
N TYR A 401 24.67 12.69 6.42
CA TYR A 401 25.29 12.78 7.74
C TYR A 401 26.78 13.05 7.75
N SER A 402 27.53 12.48 6.81
CA SER A 402 28.94 12.83 6.64
C SER A 402 29.13 14.32 6.29
N GLN A 403 28.17 14.92 5.58
CA GLN A 403 28.19 16.33 5.21
C GLN A 403 27.64 17.26 6.31
N HIS A 404 26.71 16.76 7.14
CA HIS A 404 26.02 17.51 8.17
C HIS A 404 26.07 16.79 9.52
N PRO A 405 27.25 16.71 10.17
CA PRO A 405 27.43 15.93 11.40
C PRO A 405 26.52 16.39 12.55
N ALA A 406 26.20 17.69 12.62
CA ALA A 406 25.27 18.22 13.61
C ALA A 406 23.83 17.66 13.48
N ARG A 407 23.46 17.17 12.30
CA ARG A 407 22.13 16.59 12.01
C ARG A 407 22.04 15.10 12.35
N ILE A 408 23.15 14.44 12.70
CA ILE A 408 23.14 13.00 13.03
C ILE A 408 22.15 12.68 14.15
N PHE A 409 22.07 13.52 15.19
CA PHE A 409 21.27 13.21 16.37
C PHE A 409 19.78 13.52 16.19
N LEU A 410 19.45 14.68 15.64
CA LEU A 410 18.06 15.18 15.57
C LEU A 410 17.45 15.11 14.16
N GLY A 411 18.24 14.70 13.16
CA GLY A 411 17.82 14.64 11.76
C GLY A 411 17.65 16.02 11.14
N ASP A 412 17.10 16.03 9.93
CA ASP A 412 16.85 17.26 9.18
C ASP A 412 15.53 17.96 9.53
N GLY A 413 14.66 17.27 10.30
CA GLY A 413 13.31 17.72 10.62
C GLY A 413 12.23 17.16 9.69
N MET A 414 11.00 17.17 10.18
CA MET A 414 9.82 16.63 9.49
C MET A 414 9.60 17.28 8.12
N GLY A 415 9.50 16.48 7.07
CA GLY A 415 9.24 16.98 5.72
C GLY A 415 10.46 17.59 5.02
N ASN A 416 11.65 17.54 5.62
CA ASN A 416 12.88 18.05 5.02
C ASN A 416 13.76 16.99 4.36
N PHE A 417 13.45 15.69 4.49
CA PHE A 417 14.31 14.66 3.91
C PHE A 417 13.55 13.48 3.30
N SER A 418 13.02 12.54 4.09
CA SER A 418 12.38 11.32 3.58
C SER A 418 11.06 11.05 4.32
N SER A 419 9.96 11.59 3.81
CA SER A 419 8.62 11.36 4.35
C SER A 419 7.52 11.49 3.31
N LYS A 420 6.36 10.89 3.56
CA LYS A 420 5.16 11.09 2.74
C LYS A 420 4.72 12.55 2.79
N LEU A 421 4.92 13.22 3.93
CA LEU A 421 4.70 14.65 4.08
C LEU A 421 5.59 15.47 3.15
N ALA A 422 6.90 15.19 3.05
CA ALA A 422 7.80 15.86 2.10
C ALA A 422 7.30 15.75 0.65
N PHE A 423 6.91 14.54 0.22
CA PHE A 423 6.32 14.33 -1.10
C PHE A 423 5.00 15.09 -1.29
N ARG A 424 4.16 15.19 -0.27
CA ARG A 424 2.88 15.91 -0.33
C ARG A 424 3.06 17.42 -0.46
N VAL A 425 3.98 18.01 0.30
CA VAL A 425 4.19 19.47 0.33
C VAL A 425 5.01 19.98 -0.86
N SER A 426 5.60 19.08 -1.66
CA SER A 426 6.36 19.44 -2.86
C SER A 426 5.56 20.11 -3.98
N GLY A 427 4.22 20.08 -3.93
CA GLY A 427 3.35 20.57 -5.00
C GLY A 427 3.24 19.64 -6.22
N LEU A 428 3.97 18.51 -6.24
CA LEU A 428 3.98 17.56 -7.37
C LEU A 428 2.82 16.55 -7.36
N SER A 429 1.93 16.62 -6.36
CA SER A 429 0.77 15.74 -6.20
C SER A 429 1.11 14.24 -6.06
N ILE A 430 2.34 13.90 -5.64
CA ILE A 430 2.82 12.51 -5.51
C ILE A 430 2.09 11.77 -4.38
N ALA A 431 1.86 12.43 -3.25
CA ALA A 431 1.28 11.82 -2.04
C ALA A 431 -0.05 12.49 -1.60
N GLY A 432 -0.80 12.99 -2.58
CA GLY A 432 -1.99 13.81 -2.39
C GLY A 432 -1.70 15.31 -2.50
N GLY A 433 -2.72 16.13 -2.26
CA GLY A 433 -2.62 17.59 -2.34
C GLY A 433 -2.17 18.24 -1.04
N PHE A 434 -1.55 19.41 -1.17
CA PHE A 434 -1.27 20.36 -0.09
C PHE A 434 -1.72 21.75 -0.53
N PRO A 435 -2.05 22.70 0.39
CA PRO A 435 -2.41 24.05 -0.02
C PRO A 435 -1.23 24.72 -0.74
N LYS A 436 -1.42 25.07 -2.02
CA LYS A 436 -0.36 25.62 -2.90
C LYS A 436 0.45 26.78 -2.30
N ARG A 437 -0.20 27.64 -1.50
CA ARG A 437 0.46 28.77 -0.81
C ARG A 437 1.56 28.35 0.17
N TYR A 438 1.56 27.08 0.59
CA TYR A 438 2.52 26.49 1.50
C TYR A 438 3.35 25.38 0.82
N ASP A 439 3.39 25.35 -0.51
CA ASP A 439 4.29 24.45 -1.22
C ASP A 439 5.72 24.70 -0.73
N TYR A 440 6.42 23.61 -0.43
CA TYR A 440 7.71 23.62 0.23
C TYR A 440 8.54 22.43 -0.26
N ILE A 441 9.77 22.71 -0.67
CA ILE A 441 10.76 21.68 -1.02
C ILE A 441 12.06 22.10 -0.36
N SER A 442 12.55 21.30 0.59
CA SER A 442 13.89 21.52 1.14
C SER A 442 14.96 21.13 0.11
N ASN A 443 16.12 21.77 0.16
CA ASN A 443 17.23 21.41 -0.73
C ASN A 443 17.71 19.96 -0.50
N ASN A 444 17.70 19.50 0.76
CA ASN A 444 18.14 18.15 1.12
C ASN A 444 17.18 17.09 0.58
N PHE A 445 15.86 17.31 0.65
CA PHE A 445 14.88 16.44 0.03
C PHE A 445 15.02 16.44 -1.49
N MET A 446 15.15 17.63 -2.10
CA MET A 446 15.24 17.79 -3.55
C MET A 446 16.42 17.03 -4.14
N GLN A 447 17.62 17.19 -3.59
CA GLN A 447 18.86 16.60 -4.12
C GLN A 447 19.03 15.11 -3.81
N ASN A 448 18.21 14.55 -2.90
CA ASN A 448 18.31 13.16 -2.47
C ASN A 448 17.04 12.39 -2.87
N HIS A 449 16.10 12.24 -1.93
CA HIS A 449 14.95 11.33 -2.08
C HIS A 449 13.98 11.73 -3.16
N LEU A 450 13.74 13.03 -3.37
CA LEU A 450 12.87 13.48 -4.44
C LEU A 450 13.51 13.18 -5.80
N ASP A 451 14.79 13.48 -5.98
CA ASP A 451 15.53 13.18 -7.20
C ASP A 451 15.56 11.68 -7.52
N LEU A 452 15.80 10.85 -6.50
CA LEU A 452 15.76 9.40 -6.64
C LEU A 452 14.36 8.90 -7.04
N TYR A 453 13.31 9.41 -6.39
CA TYR A 453 11.92 9.12 -6.78
C TYR A 453 11.64 9.54 -8.21
N LEU A 454 11.98 10.77 -8.59
CA LEU A 454 11.81 11.30 -9.94
C LEU A 454 12.53 10.45 -10.98
N ASN A 455 13.74 9.97 -10.67
CA ASN A 455 14.50 9.11 -11.56
C ASN A 455 13.78 7.80 -11.89
N PHE A 456 13.03 7.20 -10.97
CA PHE A 456 12.28 5.97 -11.21
C PHE A 456 10.86 6.23 -11.73
N PHE A 457 10.12 7.16 -11.11
CA PHE A 457 8.69 7.34 -11.34
C PHE A 457 8.34 8.33 -12.47
N SER A 458 9.33 9.04 -13.02
CA SER A 458 9.14 9.79 -14.28
C SER A 458 9.37 8.94 -15.54
N LYS A 459 9.84 7.70 -15.38
CA LYS A 459 10.15 6.74 -16.46
C LYS A 459 8.96 5.81 -16.72
N ARG A 460 9.17 4.74 -17.47
CA ARG A 460 8.12 3.75 -17.79
C ARG A 460 7.63 3.04 -16.53
N ALA A 461 6.39 2.53 -16.57
CA ALA A 461 5.74 1.85 -15.44
C ALA A 461 6.56 0.67 -14.88
N ASP A 462 7.40 0.03 -15.70
CA ASP A 462 8.30 -1.06 -15.29
C ASP A 462 9.27 -0.63 -14.17
N TYR A 463 9.59 0.67 -14.06
CA TYR A 463 10.44 1.21 -12.99
C TYR A 463 9.68 1.52 -11.70
N HIS A 464 8.34 1.51 -11.73
CA HIS A 464 7.48 1.89 -10.61
C HIS A 464 7.31 0.75 -9.61
N SER A 465 8.40 0.05 -9.27
CA SER A 465 8.38 -1.06 -8.33
C SER A 465 8.53 -0.57 -6.88
N LEU A 466 8.06 -1.38 -5.93
CA LEU A 466 8.30 -1.15 -4.51
C LEU A 466 9.79 -1.18 -4.15
N THR A 467 10.60 -1.95 -4.87
CA THR A 467 12.06 -2.05 -4.66
C THR A 467 12.78 -0.75 -5.05
N ASN A 468 12.26 -0.06 -6.06
CA ASN A 468 12.79 1.22 -6.55
C ASN A 468 12.25 2.43 -5.78
N SER A 469 11.14 2.27 -5.05
CA SER A 469 10.63 3.34 -4.19
C SER A 469 11.57 3.63 -3.02
N PRO A 470 11.96 4.90 -2.78
CA PRO A 470 12.82 5.27 -1.65
C PRO A 470 12.09 5.23 -0.30
N PHE A 471 10.79 4.93 -0.27
CA PHE A 471 9.99 5.01 0.94
C PHE A 471 10.39 3.96 1.97
N SER A 472 10.57 4.36 3.23
CA SER A 472 10.87 3.46 4.35
C SER A 472 10.68 4.22 5.66
N VAL A 473 10.01 3.61 6.64
CA VAL A 473 9.92 4.18 8.00
C VAL A 473 11.29 4.25 8.65
N TYR A 474 12.16 3.26 8.43
CA TYR A 474 13.49 3.27 9.03
C TYR A 474 14.32 4.45 8.53
N ASP A 475 14.28 4.69 7.23
CA ASP A 475 15.02 5.79 6.62
C ASP A 475 14.36 7.15 6.92
N GLN A 476 13.03 7.21 7.03
CA GLN A 476 12.34 8.39 7.54
C GLN A 476 12.78 8.75 8.96
N LEU A 477 12.72 7.79 9.89
CA LEU A 477 13.11 8.01 11.28
C LEU A 477 14.59 8.37 11.37
N MET A 478 15.42 7.69 10.59
CA MET A 478 16.84 7.99 10.55
C MET A 478 17.06 9.40 10.03
N SER A 479 16.57 9.77 8.85
CA SER A 479 16.88 11.05 8.19
C SER A 479 16.18 12.28 8.79
N GLU A 480 14.90 12.18 9.17
CA GLU A 480 14.13 13.33 9.65
C GLU A 480 14.21 13.53 11.16
N TYR A 481 14.39 12.45 11.92
CA TYR A 481 14.42 12.46 13.40
C TYR A 481 15.80 12.11 13.96
N GLY A 482 16.76 11.80 13.09
CA GLY A 482 18.11 11.45 13.49
C GLY A 482 18.24 10.06 14.10
N LEU A 483 19.46 9.75 14.54
CA LEU A 483 19.75 8.54 15.28
C LEU A 483 18.93 8.48 16.58
N THR A 484 18.61 9.62 17.21
CA THR A 484 17.75 9.66 18.39
C THR A 484 16.34 9.18 18.07
N GLY A 485 15.77 9.55 16.92
CA GLY A 485 14.47 9.06 16.47
C GLY A 485 14.46 7.55 16.24
N LEU A 486 15.45 7.04 15.50
CA LEU A 486 15.58 5.62 15.22
C LEU A 486 15.81 4.78 16.48
N ILE A 487 16.70 5.22 17.39
CA ILE A 487 16.93 4.56 18.68
C ILE A 487 15.66 4.60 19.54
N SER A 488 14.98 5.74 19.60
CA SER A 488 13.72 5.87 20.35
C SER A 488 12.65 4.90 19.84
N PHE A 489 12.59 4.69 18.52
CA PHE A 489 11.72 3.71 17.92
C PHE A 489 12.08 2.27 18.33
N LEU A 490 13.36 1.88 18.22
CA LEU A 490 13.82 0.55 18.60
C LEU A 490 13.57 0.25 20.10
N ILE A 491 13.86 1.22 20.98
CA ILE A 491 13.78 1.04 22.44
C ILE A 491 12.34 1.23 22.97
N PHE A 492 11.60 2.24 22.50
CA PHE A 492 10.32 2.58 23.11
C PHE A 492 9.10 2.11 22.32
N TYR A 493 9.27 1.67 21.07
CA TYR A 493 8.20 1.06 20.28
C TYR A 493 8.41 -0.44 20.11
N TRP A 494 9.53 -0.89 19.54
CA TRP A 494 9.75 -2.32 19.30
C TRP A 494 9.93 -3.09 20.61
N LEU A 495 10.83 -2.65 21.49
CA LEU A 495 11.06 -3.33 22.76
C LEU A 495 9.82 -3.27 23.69
N PHE A 496 8.94 -2.28 23.55
CA PHE A 496 7.65 -2.23 24.26
C PHE A 496 6.80 -3.48 24.00
N PHE A 497 6.76 -3.96 22.75
CA PHE A 497 6.08 -5.20 22.40
C PHE A 497 6.98 -6.43 22.62
N ALA A 498 8.25 -6.35 22.22
CA ALA A 498 9.18 -7.48 22.27
C ALA A 498 9.49 -7.95 23.70
N ARG A 499 9.39 -7.09 24.73
CA ARG A 499 9.51 -7.54 26.14
C ARG A 499 8.46 -8.60 26.52
N HIS A 500 7.36 -8.69 25.77
CA HIS A 500 6.32 -9.70 25.95
C HIS A 500 6.55 -10.96 25.10
N TYR A 501 7.72 -11.14 24.44
CA TYR A 501 7.94 -12.22 23.47
C TYR A 501 7.58 -13.63 23.97
N LYS A 502 7.83 -13.95 25.26
CA LYS A 502 7.47 -15.26 25.83
C LYS A 502 5.95 -15.52 25.86
N LYS A 503 5.17 -14.44 25.88
CA LYS A 503 3.71 -14.45 25.91
C LYS A 503 3.08 -14.31 24.52
N LEU A 504 3.83 -13.86 23.52
CA LEU A 504 3.30 -13.64 22.18
C LEU A 504 3.16 -14.98 21.42
N THR A 505 1.95 -15.26 20.91
CA THR A 505 1.66 -16.40 20.04
C THR A 505 1.70 -15.95 18.58
N TYR A 506 0.57 -15.48 18.02
CA TYR A 506 0.53 -14.85 16.70
C TYR A 506 1.22 -13.48 16.70
N GLY A 507 1.49 -12.89 17.87
CA GLY A 507 2.19 -11.62 17.96
C GLY A 507 3.61 -11.65 17.39
N ILE A 508 4.36 -12.75 17.57
CA ILE A 508 5.74 -12.88 17.04
C ILE A 508 5.76 -12.84 15.50
N PRO A 509 5.03 -13.72 14.77
CA PRO A 509 5.03 -13.67 13.31
C PRO A 509 4.49 -12.34 12.76
N ILE A 510 3.52 -11.70 13.43
CA ILE A 510 3.07 -10.34 13.06
C ILE A 510 4.17 -9.30 13.27
N LEU A 511 4.93 -9.38 14.37
CA LEU A 511 6.07 -8.51 14.66
C LEU A 511 7.14 -8.62 13.56
N LEU A 512 7.46 -9.85 13.15
CA LEU A 512 8.39 -10.13 12.06
C LEU A 512 7.89 -9.58 10.72
N LEU A 513 6.61 -9.78 10.41
CA LEU A 513 5.98 -9.22 9.20
C LEU A 513 6.10 -7.69 9.18
N VAL A 514 5.72 -7.01 10.26
CA VAL A 514 5.74 -5.55 10.32
C VAL A 514 7.16 -5.01 10.23
N THR A 515 8.14 -5.69 10.83
CA THR A 515 9.57 -5.30 10.71
C THR A 515 9.98 -5.20 9.24
N ALA A 516 9.61 -6.17 8.41
CA ALA A 516 9.90 -6.11 6.98
C ALA A 516 9.00 -5.09 6.23
N VAL A 517 7.72 -5.01 6.58
CA VAL A 517 6.77 -4.08 5.95
C VAL A 517 7.16 -2.61 6.17
N LEU A 518 7.80 -2.27 7.29
CA LEU A 518 8.27 -0.91 7.56
C LEU A 518 9.35 -0.42 6.57
N PHE A 519 9.96 -1.31 5.78
CA PHE A 519 10.83 -0.90 4.67
C PHE A 519 10.06 -0.45 3.42
N VAL A 520 8.76 -0.68 3.33
CA VAL A 520 8.01 -0.51 2.07
C VAL A 520 7.50 0.91 1.88
N ASP A 521 6.96 1.52 2.93
CA ASP A 521 6.22 2.80 2.89
C ASP A 521 6.33 3.53 4.24
N TYR A 522 5.82 4.76 4.33
CA TYR A 522 5.83 5.64 5.50
C TYR A 522 4.59 5.41 6.40
N TRP A 523 4.46 4.20 6.96
CA TRP A 523 3.22 3.72 7.59
C TRP A 523 2.68 4.56 8.76
N PHE A 524 3.55 5.24 9.51
CA PHE A 524 3.10 6.16 10.58
C PHE A 524 2.33 7.36 10.03
N GLU A 525 2.77 7.96 8.93
CA GLU A 525 2.09 9.11 8.31
C GLU A 525 0.83 8.71 7.54
N GLN A 526 0.75 7.46 7.09
CA GLN A 526 -0.46 6.94 6.47
C GLN A 526 -1.59 6.71 7.47
N LEU A 527 -1.28 6.57 8.77
CA LEU A 527 -2.27 6.26 9.82
C LEU A 527 -3.10 5.02 9.44
N SER A 528 -2.47 4.01 8.83
CA SER A 528 -3.13 2.83 8.27
C SER A 528 -2.80 1.58 9.09
N ILE A 529 -2.05 0.64 8.54
CA ILE A 529 -1.86 -0.73 9.06
C ILE A 529 -1.39 -0.81 10.51
N LEU A 530 -0.73 0.23 11.03
CA LEU A 530 -0.16 0.23 12.38
C LEU A 530 -1.23 0.14 13.47
N VAL A 531 -2.39 0.76 13.26
CA VAL A 531 -3.51 0.69 14.23
C VAL A 531 -4.02 -0.74 14.38
N LEU A 532 -4.14 -1.48 13.27
CA LEU A 532 -4.54 -2.89 13.30
C LEU A 532 -3.42 -3.77 13.88
N PHE A 533 -2.17 -3.51 13.51
CA PHE A 533 -1.00 -4.19 14.07
C PHE A 533 -0.96 -4.07 15.60
N GLU A 534 -1.10 -2.85 16.12
CA GLU A 534 -1.07 -2.58 17.56
C GLU A 534 -2.25 -3.22 18.27
N LEU A 535 -3.45 -3.19 17.69
CA LEU A 535 -4.62 -3.90 18.22
C LEU A 535 -4.32 -5.39 18.39
N LEU A 536 -3.77 -6.04 17.36
CA LEU A 536 -3.46 -7.46 17.39
C LEU A 536 -2.39 -7.79 18.46
N LEU A 537 -1.35 -6.97 18.60
CA LEU A 537 -0.34 -7.21 19.64
C LEU A 537 -0.88 -6.97 21.05
N LEU A 538 -1.65 -5.90 21.24
CA LEU A 538 -2.27 -5.59 22.53
C LEU A 538 -3.28 -6.67 22.94
N LEU A 539 -4.07 -7.17 21.99
CA LEU A 539 -4.97 -8.30 22.22
C LEU A 539 -4.18 -9.56 22.61
N ASN A 540 -3.10 -9.87 21.89
CA ASN A 540 -2.30 -11.06 22.17
C ASN A 540 -1.65 -11.03 23.57
N ILE A 541 -1.18 -9.84 23.99
CA ILE A 541 -0.67 -9.62 25.35
C ILE A 541 -1.79 -9.84 26.38
N LYS A 542 -3.01 -9.38 26.10
CA LYS A 542 -4.16 -9.53 27.00
C LYS A 542 -4.57 -11.00 27.16
N GLU A 543 -4.66 -11.75 26.05
CA GLU A 543 -5.05 -13.17 26.02
C GLU A 543 -4.12 -14.07 26.85
N THR A 544 -2.84 -13.69 26.95
CA THR A 544 -1.79 -14.52 27.57
C THR A 544 -1.40 -14.06 28.98
N ASN A 545 -2.15 -13.11 29.55
CA ASN A 545 -1.91 -12.66 30.92
C ASN A 545 -2.68 -13.54 31.93
N PRO A 546 -1.99 -14.24 32.86
CA PRO A 546 -2.62 -15.24 33.73
C PRO A 546 -3.65 -14.69 34.73
N GLU A 547 -3.64 -13.37 34.99
CA GLU A 547 -4.66 -12.72 35.81
C GLU A 547 -6.03 -12.70 35.12
N ASN A 548 -6.05 -12.66 33.78
CA ASN A 548 -7.30 -12.69 33.01
C ASN A 548 -7.88 -14.11 32.93
N SER A 549 -7.04 -15.16 32.98
CA SER A 549 -7.52 -16.56 32.93
C SER A 549 -8.26 -17.01 34.19
N LYS A 550 -8.19 -16.27 35.31
CA LYS A 550 -8.97 -16.58 36.52
C LYS A 550 -10.44 -16.14 36.44
N VAL A 551 -10.77 -15.23 35.53
CA VAL A 551 -12.13 -14.70 35.37
C VAL A 551 -12.94 -15.53 34.37
N TYR A 552 -12.27 -16.21 33.44
CA TYR A 552 -12.89 -17.08 32.44
C TYR A 552 -12.50 -18.51 32.75
N GLY A 553 -13.26 -19.14 33.65
CA GLY A 553 -13.15 -20.56 33.93
C GLY A 553 -13.14 -21.34 32.60
N HIS A 554 -12.19 -22.28 32.50
CA HIS A 554 -12.05 -23.18 31.37
C HIS A 554 -13.42 -23.71 30.90
N VAL A 555 -13.79 -23.33 29.68
CA VAL A 555 -14.79 -24.02 28.87
C VAL A 555 -14.07 -25.09 28.06
#